data_AF-A0A0Q0TJN1-F1
#
_entry.id   AF-A0A0Q0TJN1-F1
#
_cell.length_a   1.000
_cell.length_b   1.000
_cell.length_c   1.000
_cell.angle_alpha   90.00
_cell.angle_beta   90.00
_cell.angle_gamma   90.00
#
_symmetry.space_group_name_H-M   'P 1'
#
loop_
_entity.id
_entity.type
_entity.pdbx_description
1 polymer ?
#
loop_
_entity_poly.entity_id
_entity_poly.type
_entity_poly.pdbx_seq_one_letter_code
_entity_poly.pdbx_strand_id
1 'polypeptide(L)'
;MKKIIVICLMLLHSAVWAMESVEQGIRLFNQKEYQQAQQIFQQQSDAGSAYATFWLGVTQYKNRQHFEAGETFLKAAEMGDPWAMGVLGDVNLYANNPCKFLGWPCDEKWLTKAKQGWKALAENGDGKAAFALKINQREWWEYIPFYRQSRYQEIVSKAIPNGGYKFLDYNTYWDSSEAKLPYLELAANQGYAPAMETLYYRMNTISYDEAMKWINKAIELGYAEAARTLLLSYTLGEKDRDGNIMMPPDPKKAYYYSRLTEALGGPKQDNSLILYRNVIKDGLPISDENGEAVLEILVTEQEQAEMDKQVAEFVK
;
A
#
# COMPACT_ATOMS: atom_id res chain seq x y z
N MET A 1 -55.34 -45.52 29.07
CA MET A 1 -53.93 -45.91 28.83
C MET A 1 -53.54 -45.52 27.41
N LYS A 2 -52.41 -44.80 27.27
CA LYS A 2 -51.61 -44.55 26.06
C LYS A 2 -52.21 -43.64 24.98
N LYS A 3 -51.49 -42.71 24.35
CA LYS A 3 -50.20 -42.03 24.58
C LYS A 3 -50.23 -40.85 23.60
N ILE A 4 -50.04 -39.63 24.08
CA ILE A 4 -49.83 -38.44 23.25
C ILE A 4 -48.43 -38.55 22.65
N ILE A 5 -48.32 -38.58 21.31
CA ILE A 5 -47.04 -38.49 20.61
C ILE A 5 -46.89 -37.05 20.15
N VAL A 6 -46.13 -36.26 20.92
CA VAL A 6 -45.61 -34.96 20.49
C VAL A 6 -44.34 -35.24 19.69
N ILE A 7 -44.36 -34.92 18.40
CA ILE A 7 -43.19 -34.94 17.53
C ILE A 7 -42.43 -33.63 17.80
N CYS A 8 -41.38 -33.71 18.61
CA CYS A 8 -40.37 -32.65 18.71
C CYS A 8 -39.54 -32.62 17.42
N LEU A 9 -39.87 -31.70 16.50
CA LEU A 9 -38.89 -31.22 15.52
C LEU A 9 -37.78 -30.48 16.28
N MET A 10 -36.67 -31.18 16.57
CA MET A 10 -35.45 -30.50 16.98
C MET A 10 -34.85 -29.78 15.77
N LEU A 11 -34.96 -28.45 15.80
CA LEU A 11 -34.20 -27.53 14.98
C LEU A 11 -32.70 -27.72 15.24
N LEU A 12 -32.04 -28.57 14.45
CA LEU A 12 -30.59 -28.54 14.27
C LEU A 12 -30.24 -27.29 13.46
N HIS A 13 -30.17 -26.13 14.12
CA HIS A 13 -29.39 -25.02 13.60
C HIS A 13 -27.92 -25.39 13.78
N SER A 14 -27.35 -26.13 12.83
CA SER A 14 -25.91 -26.13 12.65
C SER A 14 -25.54 -24.71 12.22
N ALA A 15 -25.19 -23.86 13.19
CA ALA A 15 -24.40 -22.68 12.92
C ALA A 15 -23.06 -23.19 12.38
N VAL A 16 -22.99 -23.40 11.08
CA VAL A 16 -21.71 -23.48 10.37
C VAL A 16 -21.22 -22.04 10.40
N TRP A 17 -20.43 -21.69 11.40
CA TRP A 17 -19.70 -20.42 11.42
C TRP A 17 -18.82 -20.46 10.18
N ALA A 18 -19.13 -19.65 9.16
CA ALA A 18 -18.29 -19.55 7.99
C ALA A 18 -16.90 -19.14 8.46
N MET A 19 -15.93 -20.04 8.32
CA MET A 19 -14.56 -19.77 8.76
C MET A 19 -14.05 -18.56 7.98
N GLU A 20 -13.67 -17.51 8.69
CA GLU A 20 -13.24 -16.25 8.08
C GLU A 20 -12.01 -16.48 7.20
N SER A 21 -12.04 -16.03 5.94
CA SER A 21 -11.00 -16.40 4.97
C SER A 21 -9.69 -15.62 5.17
N VAL A 22 -8.59 -16.13 4.61
CA VAL A 22 -7.30 -15.43 4.62
C VAL A 22 -7.43 -14.05 3.98
N GLU A 23 -8.23 -13.92 2.92
CA GLU A 23 -8.50 -12.65 2.24
C GLU A 23 -9.22 -11.65 3.14
N GLN A 24 -10.10 -12.10 4.03
CA GLN A 24 -10.71 -11.22 5.04
C GLN A 24 -9.67 -10.69 6.02
N GLY A 25 -8.78 -11.57 6.50
CA GLY A 25 -7.65 -11.16 7.34
C GLY A 25 -6.75 -10.13 6.63
N ILE A 26 -6.45 -10.32 5.34
CA ILE A 26 -5.64 -9.38 4.55
C ILE A 26 -6.34 -8.02 4.42
N ARG A 27 -7.67 -8.00 4.23
CA ARG A 27 -8.43 -6.74 4.19
C ARG A 27 -8.32 -5.98 5.51
N LEU A 28 -8.53 -6.65 6.63
CA LEU A 28 -8.39 -6.05 7.96
C LEU A 28 -6.95 -5.56 8.21
N PHE A 29 -5.95 -6.35 7.81
CA PHE A 29 -4.55 -5.93 7.89
C PHE A 29 -4.29 -4.64 7.11
N ASN A 30 -4.83 -4.52 5.89
CA ASN A 30 -4.69 -3.32 5.06
C ASN A 30 -5.42 -2.11 5.67
N GLN A 31 -6.51 -2.34 6.40
CA GLN A 31 -7.23 -1.33 7.19
C GLN A 31 -6.54 -0.99 8.52
N LYS A 32 -5.38 -1.59 8.81
CA LYS A 32 -4.62 -1.44 10.07
C LYS A 32 -5.37 -1.98 11.30
N GLU A 33 -6.42 -2.77 11.09
CA GLU A 33 -7.13 -3.54 12.12
C GLU A 33 -6.33 -4.79 12.49
N TYR A 34 -5.08 -4.58 12.91
CA TYR A 34 -4.10 -5.65 13.09
C TYR A 34 -4.51 -6.68 14.14
N GLN A 35 -5.25 -6.27 15.18
CA GLN A 35 -5.72 -7.20 16.21
C GLN A 35 -6.75 -8.19 15.65
N GLN A 36 -7.72 -7.70 14.87
CA GLN A 36 -8.75 -8.54 14.25
C GLN A 36 -8.13 -9.42 13.16
N ALA A 37 -7.25 -8.85 12.33
CA ALA A 37 -6.50 -9.60 11.31
C ALA A 37 -5.69 -10.74 11.94
N GLN A 38 -5.00 -10.49 13.06
CA GLN A 38 -4.22 -11.48 13.78
C GLN A 38 -5.08 -12.65 14.28
N GLN A 39 -6.30 -12.40 14.77
CA GLN A 39 -7.22 -13.45 15.19
C GLN A 39 -7.60 -14.38 14.03
N ILE A 40 -7.95 -13.81 12.87
CA ILE A 40 -8.26 -14.58 11.66
C ILE A 40 -7.07 -15.41 11.22
N PHE A 41 -5.89 -14.80 11.12
CA PHE A 41 -4.68 -15.51 10.68
C PHE A 41 -4.27 -16.59 11.67
N GLN A 42 -4.48 -16.40 12.97
CA GLN A 42 -4.25 -17.44 13.98
C GLN A 42 -5.18 -18.64 13.76
N GLN A 43 -6.48 -18.42 13.61
CA GLN A 43 -7.44 -19.51 13.35
C GLN A 43 -7.10 -20.28 12.08
N GLN A 44 -6.73 -19.59 11.01
CA GLN A 44 -6.33 -20.20 9.74
C GLN A 44 -4.98 -20.91 9.83
N SER A 45 -4.03 -20.39 10.63
CA SER A 45 -2.76 -21.07 10.93
C SER A 45 -3.00 -22.37 11.71
N ASP A 46 -3.90 -22.34 12.70
CA ASP A 46 -4.27 -23.51 13.50
C ASP A 46 -4.98 -24.58 12.65
N ALA A 47 -5.69 -24.16 11.60
CA ALA A 47 -6.26 -25.03 10.58
C ALA A 47 -5.22 -25.56 9.55
N GLY A 48 -3.95 -25.17 9.67
CA GLY A 48 -2.84 -25.69 8.84
C GLY A 48 -2.51 -24.88 7.59
N SER A 49 -3.04 -23.66 7.43
CA SER A 49 -2.71 -22.81 6.28
C SER A 49 -1.32 -22.18 6.43
N ALA A 50 -0.37 -22.61 5.58
CA ALA A 50 0.99 -22.05 5.54
C ALA A 50 0.97 -20.56 5.17
N TYR A 51 0.13 -20.19 4.19
CA TYR A 51 -0.03 -18.79 3.75
C TYR A 51 -0.66 -17.90 4.83
N ALA A 52 -1.63 -18.41 5.59
CA ALA A 52 -2.16 -17.67 6.74
C ALA A 52 -1.11 -17.52 7.85
N THR A 53 -0.28 -18.55 8.05
CA THR A 53 0.84 -18.49 9.01
C THR A 53 1.86 -17.43 8.61
N PHE A 54 2.14 -17.27 7.30
CA PHE A 54 2.95 -16.14 6.81
C PHE A 54 2.31 -14.79 7.17
N TRP A 55 1.03 -14.60 6.87
CA TRP A 55 0.33 -13.35 7.20
C TRP A 55 0.19 -13.09 8.70
N LEU A 56 0.12 -14.13 9.52
CA LEU A 56 0.20 -14.04 10.97
C LEU A 56 1.55 -13.41 11.38
N GLY A 57 2.67 -13.91 10.84
CA GLY A 57 4.00 -13.35 11.09
C GLY A 57 4.13 -11.89 10.65
N VAL A 58 3.57 -11.55 9.48
CA VAL A 58 3.52 -10.15 8.98
C VAL A 58 2.73 -9.26 9.96
N THR A 59 1.61 -9.75 10.47
CA THR A 59 0.74 -9.00 11.38
C THR A 59 1.36 -8.83 12.76
N GLN A 60 1.96 -9.88 13.32
CA GLN A 60 2.73 -9.84 14.56
C GLN A 60 3.86 -8.80 14.48
N TYR A 61 4.60 -8.80 13.37
CA TYR A 61 5.67 -7.81 13.15
C TYR A 61 5.12 -6.37 13.19
N LYS A 62 3.97 -6.10 12.57
CA LYS A 62 3.30 -4.79 12.64
C LYS A 62 2.77 -4.44 14.03
N ASN A 63 2.34 -5.45 14.80
CA ASN A 63 1.95 -5.33 16.20
C ASN A 63 3.13 -5.25 17.19
N ARG A 64 4.37 -5.07 16.70
CA ARG A 64 5.60 -4.99 17.52
C ARG A 64 5.93 -6.29 18.28
N GLN A 65 5.34 -7.41 17.87
CA GLN A 65 5.63 -8.76 18.37
C GLN A 65 6.78 -9.35 17.53
N HIS A 66 7.92 -8.66 17.57
CA HIS A 66 9.01 -8.90 16.63
C HIS A 66 9.68 -10.26 16.82
N PHE A 67 9.75 -10.80 18.05
CA PHE A 67 10.38 -12.11 18.28
C PHE A 67 9.43 -13.26 17.89
N GLU A 68 8.16 -13.14 18.24
CA GLU A 68 7.10 -14.09 17.88
C GLU A 68 6.90 -14.16 16.35
N ALA A 69 7.04 -13.02 15.67
CA ALA A 69 7.01 -12.97 14.20
C ALA A 69 8.10 -13.84 13.57
N GLY A 70 9.31 -13.83 14.13
CA GLY A 70 10.42 -14.66 13.64
C GLY A 70 10.12 -16.16 13.71
N GLU A 71 9.65 -16.63 14.86
CA GLU A 71 9.22 -18.02 15.06
C GLU A 71 8.05 -18.39 14.13
N THR A 72 7.10 -17.47 13.94
CA THR A 72 5.95 -17.69 13.08
C THR A 72 6.34 -17.75 11.59
N PHE A 73 7.30 -16.93 11.15
CA PHE A 73 7.87 -17.04 9.81
C PHE A 73 8.62 -18.36 9.62
N LEU A 74 9.38 -18.82 10.64
CA LEU A 74 10.02 -20.14 10.60
C LEU A 74 8.99 -21.24 10.42
N LYS A 75 7.93 -21.24 11.25
CA LYS A 75 6.82 -22.19 11.14
C LYS A 75 6.21 -22.17 9.73
N ALA A 76 5.89 -20.99 9.19
CA ALA A 76 5.32 -20.87 7.84
C ALA A 76 6.27 -21.41 6.75
N ALA A 77 7.57 -21.13 6.86
CA ALA A 77 8.58 -21.62 5.93
C ALA A 77 8.75 -23.15 6.01
N GLU A 78 8.69 -23.74 7.20
CA GLU A 78 8.71 -25.20 7.40
C GLU A 78 7.44 -25.87 6.86
N MET A 79 6.30 -25.18 6.91
CA MET A 79 5.04 -25.61 6.27
C MET A 79 5.05 -25.48 4.74
N GLY A 80 6.08 -24.87 4.15
CA GLY A 80 6.22 -24.75 2.70
C GLY A 80 5.83 -23.40 2.10
N ASP A 81 5.55 -22.36 2.89
CA ASP A 81 5.16 -21.06 2.36
C ASP A 81 6.36 -20.31 1.74
N PRO A 82 6.34 -20.00 0.42
CA PRO A 82 7.48 -19.38 -0.25
C PRO A 82 7.69 -17.92 0.13
N TRP A 83 6.66 -17.22 0.63
CA TRP A 83 6.77 -15.82 1.04
C TRP A 83 7.53 -15.71 2.37
N ALA A 84 7.22 -16.59 3.33
CA ALA A 84 7.95 -16.75 4.58
C ALA A 84 9.40 -17.20 4.36
N MET A 85 9.62 -18.16 3.44
CA MET A 85 10.97 -18.53 3.02
C MET A 85 11.72 -17.33 2.43
N GLY A 86 11.05 -16.45 1.69
CA GLY A 86 11.64 -15.20 1.22
C GLY A 86 12.06 -14.28 2.37
N VAL A 87 11.25 -14.16 3.41
CA VAL A 87 11.59 -13.35 4.60
C VAL A 87 12.87 -13.89 5.24
N LEU A 88 12.93 -15.19 5.50
CA LEU A 88 14.08 -15.85 6.14
C LEU A 88 15.30 -16.00 5.23
N GLY A 89 15.11 -15.92 3.92
CA GLY A 89 16.19 -15.86 2.92
C GLY A 89 16.82 -14.48 2.77
N ASP A 90 16.36 -13.48 3.55
CA ASP A 90 16.88 -12.11 3.56
C ASP A 90 16.88 -11.44 2.18
N VAL A 91 15.80 -11.63 1.41
CA VAL A 91 15.73 -11.08 0.04
C VAL A 91 15.37 -9.60 -0.02
N ASN A 92 15.87 -8.94 -1.07
CA ASN A 92 15.50 -7.59 -1.49
C ASN A 92 14.10 -7.50 -2.13
N LEU A 93 13.15 -8.29 -1.64
CA LEU A 93 11.71 -8.15 -1.93
C LEU A 93 11.03 -7.27 -0.89
N TYR A 94 11.49 -7.33 0.36
CA TYR A 94 10.94 -6.60 1.49
C TYR A 94 11.88 -5.44 1.81
N ALA A 95 11.37 -4.20 1.76
CA ALA A 95 12.16 -3.03 2.11
C ALA A 95 12.67 -3.15 3.55
N ASN A 96 13.99 -3.09 3.72
CA ASN A 96 14.66 -3.28 5.02
C ASN A 96 14.23 -4.58 5.71
N ASN A 97 14.37 -5.72 5.04
CA ASN A 97 14.05 -7.02 5.62
C ASN A 97 14.70 -7.16 7.01
N PRO A 98 13.90 -7.32 8.09
CA PRO A 98 14.42 -7.21 9.45
C PRO A 98 15.07 -8.51 9.94
N CYS A 99 15.08 -9.57 9.13
CA CYS A 99 15.46 -10.92 9.58
C CYS A 99 16.80 -10.96 10.32
N LYS A 100 17.90 -10.52 9.67
CA LYS A 100 19.23 -10.53 10.29
C LYS A 100 19.33 -9.57 11.46
N PHE A 101 18.74 -8.39 11.33
CA PHE A 101 18.79 -7.34 12.36
C PHE A 101 18.12 -7.79 13.66
N LEU A 102 17.00 -8.52 13.57
CA LEU A 102 16.26 -9.03 14.71
C LEU A 102 16.75 -10.40 15.20
N GLY A 103 17.80 -10.97 14.60
CA GLY A 103 18.36 -12.26 15.01
C GLY A 103 17.43 -13.45 14.77
N TRP A 104 16.53 -13.36 13.80
CA TRP A 104 15.68 -14.48 13.37
C TRP A 104 16.52 -15.60 12.73
N PRO A 105 15.97 -16.82 12.56
CA PRO A 105 16.67 -17.97 11.97
C PRO A 105 16.83 -17.86 10.44
N CYS A 106 17.48 -16.79 9.97
CA CYS A 106 17.73 -16.50 8.57
C CYS A 106 18.81 -17.43 8.01
N ASP A 107 18.58 -17.95 6.80
CA ASP A 107 19.48 -18.91 6.16
C ASP A 107 19.29 -18.83 4.64
N GLU A 108 20.39 -18.80 3.89
CA GLU A 108 20.37 -18.71 2.42
C GLU A 108 19.65 -19.89 1.77
N LYS A 109 19.55 -21.05 2.45
CA LYS A 109 18.77 -22.20 1.97
C LYS A 109 17.30 -21.84 1.73
N TRP A 110 16.76 -20.89 2.52
CA TRP A 110 15.38 -20.46 2.38
C TRP A 110 15.16 -19.72 1.07
N LEU A 111 16.13 -18.93 0.62
CA LEU A 111 16.04 -18.26 -0.68
C LEU A 111 15.92 -19.25 -1.84
N THR A 112 16.69 -20.33 -1.81
CA THR A 112 16.61 -21.38 -2.85
C THR A 112 15.21 -21.99 -2.90
N LYS A 113 14.62 -22.30 -1.74
CA LYS A 113 13.25 -22.85 -1.66
C LYS A 113 12.18 -21.82 -2.04
N ALA A 114 12.34 -20.56 -1.62
CA ALA A 114 11.45 -19.46 -1.97
C ALA A 114 11.34 -19.29 -3.50
N LYS A 115 12.47 -19.30 -4.21
CA LYS A 115 12.52 -19.24 -5.68
C LYS A 115 11.78 -20.39 -6.34
N GLN A 116 11.92 -21.62 -5.83
CA GLN A 116 11.20 -22.78 -6.34
C GLN A 116 9.68 -22.62 -6.16
N GLY A 117 9.24 -22.17 -4.98
CA GLY A 117 7.81 -21.94 -4.73
C GLY A 117 7.24 -20.77 -5.54
N TRP A 118 7.95 -19.63 -5.64
CA TRP A 118 7.54 -18.51 -6.49
C TRP A 118 7.50 -18.90 -7.96
N LYS A 119 8.41 -19.74 -8.43
CA LYS A 119 8.36 -20.29 -9.79
C LYS A 119 7.07 -21.09 -10.02
N ALA A 120 6.73 -22.01 -9.12
CA ALA A 120 5.49 -22.78 -9.23
C ALA A 120 4.23 -21.89 -9.18
N LEU A 121 4.20 -20.88 -8.30
CA LEU A 121 3.12 -19.90 -8.22
C LEU A 121 3.00 -19.07 -9.50
N ALA A 122 4.14 -18.58 -10.04
CA ALA A 122 4.18 -17.80 -11.27
C ALA A 122 3.74 -18.61 -12.50
N GLU A 123 4.12 -19.90 -12.57
CA GLU A 123 3.66 -20.83 -13.61
C GLU A 123 2.14 -21.05 -13.55
N ASN A 124 1.55 -20.95 -12.35
CA ASN A 124 0.10 -20.96 -12.13
C ASN A 124 -0.58 -19.59 -12.28
N GLY A 125 0.16 -18.58 -12.77
CA GLY A 125 -0.39 -17.26 -13.09
C GLY A 125 -0.28 -16.21 -11.99
N ASP A 126 0.36 -16.49 -10.86
CA ASP A 126 0.56 -15.48 -9.81
C ASP A 126 1.57 -14.41 -10.26
N GLY A 127 1.06 -13.21 -10.53
CA GLY A 127 1.88 -12.08 -10.97
C GLY A 127 2.80 -11.52 -9.90
N LYS A 128 2.44 -11.62 -8.61
CA LYS A 128 3.30 -11.21 -7.49
C LYS A 128 4.48 -12.17 -7.40
N ALA A 129 4.24 -13.47 -7.53
CA ALA A 129 5.29 -14.48 -7.53
C ALA A 129 6.22 -14.34 -8.74
N ALA A 130 5.67 -14.01 -9.92
CA ALA A 130 6.47 -13.70 -11.11
C ALA A 130 7.43 -12.52 -10.85
N PHE A 131 6.96 -11.46 -10.18
CA PHE A 131 7.80 -10.35 -9.75
C PHE A 131 8.87 -10.78 -8.73
N ALA A 132 8.46 -11.51 -7.68
CA ALA A 132 9.36 -11.98 -6.62
C ALA A 132 10.48 -12.87 -7.17
N LEU A 133 10.16 -13.77 -8.11
CA LEU A 133 11.14 -14.58 -8.81
C LEU A 133 12.08 -13.72 -9.65
N LYS A 134 11.54 -12.81 -10.47
CA LYS A 134 12.33 -11.99 -11.40
C LYS A 134 13.34 -11.10 -10.67
N ILE A 135 12.94 -10.42 -9.60
CA ILE A 135 13.86 -9.52 -8.87
C ILE A 135 14.96 -10.28 -8.12
N ASN A 136 14.73 -11.56 -7.77
CA ASN A 136 15.67 -12.39 -7.03
C ASN A 136 16.46 -13.38 -7.89
N GLN A 137 16.20 -13.44 -9.21
CA GLN A 137 16.86 -14.37 -10.11
C GLN A 137 17.26 -13.69 -11.42
N ARG A 138 18.57 -13.58 -11.63
CA ARG A 138 19.14 -13.15 -12.89
C ARG A 138 19.21 -14.31 -13.87
N GLU A 139 18.84 -14.02 -15.11
CA GLU A 139 18.84 -14.94 -16.22
C GLU A 139 19.87 -14.51 -17.27
N TRP A 140 20.45 -15.48 -17.99
CA TRP A 140 21.47 -15.20 -19.01
C TRP A 140 20.97 -14.26 -20.12
N TRP A 141 19.67 -14.34 -20.46
CA TRP A 141 19.07 -13.54 -21.51
C TRP A 141 18.96 -12.05 -21.14
N GLU A 142 19.07 -11.71 -19.86
CA GLU A 142 19.08 -10.31 -19.41
C GLU A 142 20.34 -9.56 -19.84
N TYR A 143 21.40 -10.27 -20.21
CA TYR A 143 22.64 -9.66 -20.71
C TYR A 143 22.57 -9.33 -22.21
N ILE A 144 21.49 -9.69 -22.90
CA ILE A 144 21.29 -9.44 -24.33
C ILE A 144 20.23 -8.34 -24.51
N PRO A 145 20.60 -7.09 -24.81
CA PRO A 145 19.68 -5.94 -24.68
C PRO A 145 18.32 -6.08 -25.38
N PHE A 146 18.30 -6.43 -26.67
CA PHE A 146 17.05 -6.56 -27.43
C PHE A 146 16.21 -7.76 -26.98
N TYR A 147 16.87 -8.87 -26.64
CA TYR A 147 16.18 -10.08 -26.19
C TYR A 147 15.62 -9.90 -24.78
N ARG A 148 16.38 -9.26 -23.88
CA ARG A 148 15.97 -8.84 -22.54
C ARG A 148 14.67 -8.06 -22.58
N GLN A 149 14.60 -7.04 -23.43
CA GLN A 149 13.44 -6.16 -23.45
C GLN A 149 12.18 -6.89 -23.91
N SER A 150 12.26 -7.68 -24.98
CA SER A 150 11.15 -8.53 -25.43
C SER A 150 10.68 -9.51 -24.35
N ARG A 151 11.62 -10.14 -23.64
CA ARG A 151 11.32 -11.07 -22.54
C ARG A 151 10.70 -10.37 -21.33
N TYR A 152 11.14 -9.17 -21.00
CA TYR A 152 10.49 -8.36 -19.97
C TYR A 152 9.06 -8.01 -20.36
N GLN A 153 8.81 -7.57 -21.60
CA GLN A 153 7.44 -7.31 -22.06
C GLN A 153 6.55 -8.56 -21.98
N GLU A 154 7.08 -9.73 -22.32
CA GLU A 154 6.36 -11.00 -22.18
C GLU A 154 6.02 -11.31 -20.71
N ILE A 155 6.96 -11.09 -19.80
CA ILE A 155 6.75 -11.33 -18.36
C ILE A 155 5.71 -10.35 -17.79
N VAL A 156 5.87 -9.04 -18.03
CA VAL A 156 4.98 -8.03 -17.43
C VAL A 156 3.56 -8.12 -18.00
N SER A 157 3.41 -8.45 -19.29
CA SER A 157 2.09 -8.59 -19.93
C SER A 157 1.25 -9.72 -19.32
N LYS A 158 1.89 -10.77 -18.80
CA LYS A 158 1.23 -11.87 -18.07
C LYS A 158 1.09 -11.56 -16.58
N ALA A 159 2.11 -10.98 -15.96
CA ALA A 159 2.14 -10.77 -14.52
C ALA A 159 1.20 -9.66 -14.05
N ILE A 160 1.15 -8.52 -14.75
CA ILE A 160 0.40 -7.35 -14.27
C ILE A 160 -1.11 -7.60 -14.19
N PRO A 161 -1.77 -8.21 -15.19
CA PRO A 161 -3.19 -8.57 -15.09
C PRO A 161 -3.53 -9.46 -13.89
N ASN A 162 -2.53 -10.18 -13.36
CA ASN A 162 -2.65 -11.11 -12.24
C ASN A 162 -1.96 -10.59 -10.96
N GLY A 163 -1.97 -9.28 -10.74
CA GLY A 163 -1.51 -8.67 -9.48
C GLY A 163 -0.01 -8.39 -9.39
N GLY A 164 0.75 -8.61 -10.47
CA GLY A 164 2.17 -8.28 -10.59
C GLY A 164 2.47 -6.78 -10.69
N TYR A 165 1.71 -5.92 -10.02
CA TYR A 165 1.79 -4.47 -10.17
C TYR A 165 3.13 -3.88 -9.78
N LYS A 166 3.91 -4.57 -8.93
CA LYS A 166 5.25 -4.13 -8.55
C LYS A 166 6.22 -3.97 -9.73
N PHE A 167 5.96 -4.60 -10.89
CA PHE A 167 6.72 -4.32 -12.10
C PHE A 167 6.61 -2.87 -12.59
N LEU A 168 5.53 -2.14 -12.23
CA LEU A 168 5.32 -0.74 -12.62
C LEU A 168 6.29 0.23 -11.93
N ASP A 169 6.76 -0.12 -10.73
CA ASP A 169 7.67 0.69 -9.91
C ASP A 169 9.09 0.76 -10.51
N TYR A 170 9.45 -0.15 -11.42
CA TYR A 170 10.82 -0.30 -11.94
C TYR A 170 10.90 0.04 -13.42
N ASN A 171 11.65 1.08 -13.79
CA ASN A 171 11.82 1.50 -15.19
C ASN A 171 12.55 0.47 -16.07
N THR A 172 13.31 -0.45 -15.47
CA THR A 172 14.09 -1.46 -16.18
C THR A 172 13.27 -2.41 -17.07
N TYR A 173 11.97 -2.55 -16.80
CA TYR A 173 11.08 -3.44 -17.56
C TYR A 173 10.33 -2.75 -18.71
N TRP A 174 10.64 -1.49 -19.01
CA TRP A 174 9.81 -0.66 -19.88
C TRP A 174 10.65 0.13 -20.87
N ASP A 175 10.17 0.21 -22.11
CA ASP A 175 10.83 1.00 -23.16
C ASP A 175 10.68 2.49 -22.93
N SER A 176 9.55 2.92 -22.38
CA SER A 176 9.28 4.31 -22.07
C SER A 176 8.26 4.47 -20.95
N SER A 177 8.09 5.72 -20.51
CA SER A 177 7.06 6.10 -19.54
C SER A 177 5.65 5.88 -20.08
N GLU A 178 5.46 6.06 -21.39
CA GLU A 178 4.19 5.92 -22.12
C GLU A 178 3.82 4.45 -22.30
N ALA A 179 4.79 3.57 -22.51
CA ALA A 179 4.55 2.13 -22.60
C ALA A 179 3.93 1.54 -21.31
N LYS A 180 4.11 2.22 -20.17
CA LYS A 180 3.49 1.85 -18.89
C LYS A 180 2.00 2.19 -18.80
N LEU A 181 1.52 3.18 -19.57
CA LEU A 181 0.19 3.77 -19.35
C LEU A 181 -0.95 2.74 -19.40
N PRO A 182 -1.05 1.84 -20.39
CA PRO A 182 -2.13 0.86 -20.44
C PRO A 182 -2.13 -0.07 -19.21
N TYR A 183 -0.94 -0.38 -18.68
CA TYR A 183 -0.79 -1.23 -17.50
C TYR A 183 -1.08 -0.48 -16.20
N LEU A 184 -0.75 0.82 -16.13
CA LEU A 184 -1.16 1.68 -15.03
C LEU A 184 -2.68 1.80 -14.96
N GLU A 185 -3.33 2.06 -16.10
CA GLU A 185 -4.80 2.11 -16.19
C GLU A 185 -5.44 0.78 -15.81
N LEU A 186 -4.88 -0.34 -16.28
CA LEU A 186 -5.37 -1.67 -15.92
C LEU A 186 -5.25 -1.92 -14.41
N ALA A 187 -4.09 -1.64 -13.81
CA ALA A 187 -3.87 -1.82 -12.37
C ALA A 187 -4.77 -0.90 -11.55
N ALA A 188 -4.94 0.36 -11.97
CA ALA A 188 -5.84 1.32 -11.33
C ALA A 188 -7.30 0.87 -11.41
N ASN A 189 -7.75 0.36 -12.56
CA ASN A 189 -9.09 -0.23 -12.71
C ASN A 189 -9.31 -1.46 -11.81
N GLN A 190 -8.25 -2.23 -11.54
CA GLN A 190 -8.27 -3.35 -10.60
C GLN A 190 -8.14 -2.92 -9.12
N GLY A 191 -8.10 -1.61 -8.83
CA GLY A 191 -8.08 -1.09 -7.47
C GLY A 191 -6.69 -0.90 -6.87
N TYR A 192 -5.63 -0.96 -7.66
CA TYR A 192 -4.27 -0.70 -7.17
C TYR A 192 -4.02 0.81 -7.01
N ALA A 193 -4.22 1.31 -5.79
CA ALA A 193 -4.09 2.73 -5.45
C ALA A 193 -2.74 3.38 -5.83
N PRO A 194 -1.58 2.71 -5.71
CA PRO A 194 -0.32 3.28 -6.19
C PRO A 194 -0.27 3.53 -7.71
N ALA A 195 -0.98 2.75 -8.52
CA ALA A 195 -1.11 3.06 -9.95
C ALA A 195 -2.00 4.28 -10.18
N MET A 196 -3.08 4.45 -9.40
CA MET A 196 -3.93 5.65 -9.45
C MET A 196 -3.14 6.91 -9.09
N GLU A 197 -2.30 6.86 -8.06
CA GLU A 197 -1.38 7.93 -7.70
C GLU A 197 -0.36 8.20 -8.83
N THR A 198 0.20 7.14 -9.42
CA THR A 198 1.13 7.30 -10.55
C THR A 198 0.45 7.95 -11.76
N LEU A 199 -0.83 7.63 -12.03
CA LEU A 199 -1.63 8.27 -13.08
C LEU A 199 -1.87 9.75 -12.80
N TYR A 200 -2.00 10.16 -11.53
CA TYR A 200 -2.06 11.58 -11.17
C TYR A 200 -0.82 12.35 -11.62
N TYR A 201 0.37 11.81 -11.36
CA TYR A 201 1.63 12.40 -11.85
C TYR A 201 1.77 12.37 -13.39
N ARG A 202 0.86 11.69 -14.11
CA ARG A 202 0.74 11.71 -15.57
C ARG A 202 -0.32 12.71 -16.07
N MET A 203 -0.75 13.68 -15.28
CA MET A 203 -1.75 14.69 -15.66
C MET A 203 -1.47 15.42 -16.98
N ASN A 204 -0.19 15.63 -17.33
CA ASN A 204 0.20 16.23 -18.62
C ASN A 204 -0.12 15.31 -19.82
N THR A 205 -0.33 14.02 -19.60
CA THR A 205 -0.64 13.01 -20.61
C THR A 205 -2.12 12.63 -20.61
N ILE A 206 -2.72 12.48 -19.44
CA ILE A 206 -4.12 12.02 -19.29
C ILE A 206 -5.11 13.14 -18.98
N SER A 207 -4.69 14.40 -19.03
CA SER A 207 -5.39 15.60 -18.53
C SER A 207 -5.48 15.69 -17.00
N TYR A 208 -5.63 16.92 -16.52
CA TYR A 208 -5.77 17.21 -15.09
C TYR A 208 -7.04 16.59 -14.49
N ASP A 209 -8.18 16.70 -15.18
CA ASP A 209 -9.45 16.20 -14.66
C ASP A 209 -9.41 14.67 -14.45
N GLU A 210 -8.78 13.95 -15.37
CA GLU A 210 -8.67 12.49 -15.28
C GLU A 210 -7.65 12.06 -14.21
N ALA A 211 -6.54 12.79 -14.09
CA ALA A 211 -5.61 12.63 -12.98
C ALA A 211 -6.29 12.85 -11.63
N MET A 212 -7.13 13.88 -11.50
CA MET A 212 -7.89 14.17 -10.28
C MET A 212 -8.91 13.08 -9.95
N LYS A 213 -9.57 12.48 -10.95
CA LYS A 213 -10.44 11.31 -10.72
C LYS A 213 -9.67 10.14 -10.10
N TRP A 214 -8.49 9.83 -10.62
CA TRP A 214 -7.69 8.72 -10.11
C TRP A 214 -7.20 8.94 -8.69
N ILE A 215 -6.60 10.10 -8.40
CA ILE A 215 -6.08 10.37 -7.05
C ILE A 215 -7.19 10.40 -6.00
N ASN A 216 -8.36 10.95 -6.32
CA ASN A 216 -9.51 10.94 -5.41
C ASN A 216 -10.01 9.51 -5.17
N LYS A 217 -10.06 8.67 -6.21
CA LYS A 217 -10.40 7.25 -6.04
C LYS A 217 -9.40 6.51 -5.15
N ALA A 218 -8.11 6.84 -5.22
CA ALA A 218 -7.11 6.27 -4.31
C ALA A 218 -7.37 6.66 -2.85
N ILE A 219 -7.75 7.92 -2.62
CA ILE A 219 -8.12 8.44 -1.29
C ILE A 219 -9.40 7.75 -0.77
N GLU A 220 -10.42 7.55 -1.62
CA GLU A 220 -11.63 6.79 -1.30
C GLU A 220 -11.33 5.34 -0.92
N LEU A 221 -10.28 4.73 -1.49
CA LEU A 221 -9.79 3.41 -1.10
C LEU A 221 -8.95 3.42 0.19
N GLY A 222 -8.81 4.57 0.85
CA GLY A 222 -8.08 4.74 2.10
C GLY A 222 -6.56 4.86 1.93
N TYR A 223 -6.07 5.12 0.72
CA TYR A 223 -4.63 5.23 0.47
C TYR A 223 -4.09 6.60 0.90
N ALA A 224 -3.60 6.67 2.15
CA ALA A 224 -3.11 7.90 2.77
C ALA A 224 -2.03 8.64 1.96
N GLU A 225 -1.19 7.92 1.20
CA GLU A 225 -0.16 8.55 0.38
C GLU A 225 -0.77 9.40 -0.74
N ALA A 226 -1.92 9.02 -1.31
CA ALA A 226 -2.62 9.86 -2.29
C ALA A 226 -3.16 11.17 -1.69
N ALA A 227 -3.63 11.14 -0.44
CA ALA A 227 -4.00 12.37 0.27
C ALA A 227 -2.76 13.24 0.52
N ARG A 228 -1.63 12.62 0.87
CA ARG A 228 -0.35 13.31 1.02
C ARG A 228 0.13 13.93 -0.30
N THR A 229 -0.03 13.24 -1.42
CA THR A 229 0.25 13.80 -2.76
C THR A 229 -0.50 15.11 -2.97
N LEU A 230 -1.82 15.13 -2.71
CA LEU A 230 -2.61 16.36 -2.86
C LEU A 230 -2.23 17.44 -1.84
N LEU A 231 -1.85 17.08 -0.61
CA LEU A 231 -1.26 18.02 0.35
C LEU A 231 -0.05 18.74 -0.27
N LEU A 232 0.92 17.99 -0.81
CA LEU A 232 2.12 18.59 -1.41
C LEU A 232 1.75 19.46 -2.61
N SER A 233 0.90 18.94 -3.50
CA SER A 233 0.49 19.66 -4.70
C SER A 233 -0.26 20.95 -4.37
N TYR A 234 -1.16 20.98 -3.37
CA TYR A 234 -1.85 22.21 -2.94
C TYR A 234 -0.96 23.15 -2.13
N THR A 235 0.13 22.66 -1.52
CA THR A 235 1.10 23.52 -0.84
C THR A 235 1.96 24.28 -1.84
N LEU A 236 2.41 23.61 -2.90
CA LEU A 236 3.36 24.15 -3.88
C LEU A 236 2.69 24.74 -5.12
N GLY A 237 1.47 24.30 -5.42
CA GLY A 237 0.86 24.43 -6.74
C GLY A 237 1.46 23.47 -7.77
N GLU A 238 0.77 23.30 -8.88
CA GLU A 238 1.19 22.48 -10.02
C GLU A 238 1.19 23.32 -11.30
N LYS A 239 2.17 23.07 -12.16
CA LYS A 239 2.33 23.71 -13.45
C LYS A 239 2.45 22.67 -14.55
N ASP A 240 1.97 23.01 -15.74
CA ASP A 240 2.18 22.18 -16.92
C ASP A 240 3.64 22.27 -17.42
N ARG A 241 3.94 21.56 -18.51
CA ARG A 241 5.28 21.55 -19.13
C ARG A 241 5.69 22.93 -19.67
N ASP A 242 4.73 23.79 -19.98
CA ASP A 242 4.96 25.14 -20.51
C ASP A 242 5.03 26.18 -19.37
N GLY A 243 4.86 25.75 -18.12
CA GLY A 243 4.91 26.59 -16.93
C GLY A 243 3.59 27.29 -16.59
N ASN A 244 2.49 26.98 -17.30
CA ASN A 244 1.18 27.51 -16.97
C ASN A 244 0.68 26.85 -15.69
N ILE A 245 0.02 27.64 -14.85
CA ILE A 245 -0.53 27.16 -13.58
C ILE A 245 -1.71 26.24 -13.88
N MET A 246 -1.55 24.94 -13.61
CA MET A 246 -2.63 23.96 -13.64
C MET A 246 -3.43 24.01 -12.33
N MET A 247 -2.71 24.15 -11.22
CA MET A 247 -3.29 24.23 -9.89
C MET A 247 -2.54 25.27 -9.07
N PRO A 248 -3.18 26.37 -8.63
CA PRO A 248 -2.52 27.30 -7.74
C PRO A 248 -2.38 26.68 -6.34
N PRO A 249 -1.40 27.13 -5.54
CA PRO A 249 -1.38 26.81 -4.11
C PRO A 249 -2.70 27.19 -3.44
N ASP A 250 -3.20 26.33 -2.55
CA ASP A 250 -4.43 26.53 -1.78
C ASP A 250 -4.19 26.05 -0.34
N PRO A 251 -3.89 26.96 0.60
CA PRO A 251 -3.60 26.62 1.98
C PRO A 251 -4.74 25.87 2.69
N LYS A 252 -6.00 26.16 2.33
CA LYS A 252 -7.15 25.49 2.95
C LYS A 252 -7.23 24.05 2.49
N LYS A 253 -7.11 23.80 1.19
CA LYS A 253 -7.06 22.42 0.67
C LYS A 253 -5.84 21.67 1.15
N ALA A 254 -4.68 22.31 1.22
CA ALA A 254 -3.48 21.72 1.81
C ALA A 254 -3.73 21.30 3.26
N TYR A 255 -4.38 22.14 4.07
CA TYR A 255 -4.76 21.78 5.44
C TYR A 255 -5.72 20.59 5.47
N TYR A 256 -6.79 20.61 4.67
CA TYR A 256 -7.72 19.48 4.56
C TYR A 256 -7.01 18.16 4.25
N TYR A 257 -6.15 18.14 3.23
CA TYR A 257 -5.42 16.92 2.83
C TYR A 257 -4.34 16.52 3.84
N SER A 258 -3.77 17.46 4.59
CA SER A 258 -2.92 17.14 5.74
C SER A 258 -3.70 16.36 6.80
N ARG A 259 -4.87 16.86 7.21
CA ARG A 259 -5.70 16.19 8.21
C ARG A 259 -6.24 14.86 7.69
N LEU A 260 -6.60 14.78 6.41
CA LEU A 260 -7.04 13.54 5.78
C LEU A 260 -5.93 12.50 5.70
N THR A 261 -4.69 12.90 5.41
CA THR A 261 -3.52 12.01 5.43
C THR A 261 -3.39 11.33 6.79
N GLU A 262 -3.49 12.09 7.87
CA GLU A 262 -3.43 11.56 9.24
C GLU A 262 -4.62 10.64 9.55
N ALA A 263 -5.83 11.03 9.14
CA ALA A 263 -7.04 10.25 9.39
C ALA A 263 -7.05 8.90 8.66
N LEU A 264 -6.42 8.82 7.48
CA LEU A 264 -6.14 7.57 6.76
C LEU A 264 -4.93 6.79 7.33
N GLY A 265 -4.38 7.27 8.44
CA GLY A 265 -3.27 6.68 9.19
C GLY A 265 -1.89 6.89 8.55
N GLY A 266 -1.73 7.94 7.75
CA GLY A 266 -0.43 8.46 7.35
C GLY A 266 0.30 9.14 8.53
N PRO A 267 1.54 9.58 8.33
CA PRO A 267 2.30 10.25 9.38
C PRO A 267 1.68 11.62 9.71
N LYS A 268 1.87 12.05 10.97
CA LYS A 268 1.53 13.42 11.40
C LYS A 268 2.28 14.44 10.55
N GLN A 269 1.58 15.47 10.09
CA GLN A 269 2.14 16.53 9.27
C GLN A 269 2.48 17.77 10.13
N ASP A 270 3.51 18.50 9.72
CA ASP A 270 3.76 19.85 10.22
C ASP A 270 2.93 20.84 9.39
N ASN A 271 1.95 21.48 10.03
CA ASN A 271 1.04 22.40 9.37
C ASN A 271 1.49 23.87 9.45
N SER A 272 2.64 24.16 10.09
CA SER A 272 3.10 25.54 10.31
C SER A 272 3.15 26.37 9.03
N LEU A 273 3.73 25.81 7.96
CA LEU A 273 3.86 26.45 6.65
C LEU A 273 2.56 26.53 5.84
N ILE A 274 1.53 25.79 6.26
CA ILE A 274 0.20 25.80 5.63
C ILE A 274 -0.69 26.84 6.32
N LEU A 275 -0.56 26.98 7.63
CA LEU A 275 -1.37 27.88 8.45
C LEU A 275 -0.87 29.32 8.38
N TYR A 276 0.43 29.52 8.23
CA TYR A 276 1.05 30.82 8.36
C TYR A 276 2.06 31.11 7.24
N ARG A 277 2.18 32.38 6.89
CA ARG A 277 3.24 32.90 6.03
C ARG A 277 3.93 34.07 6.70
N ASN A 278 5.25 34.14 6.63
CA ASN A 278 5.97 35.35 7.03
C ASN A 278 5.53 36.55 6.19
N VAL A 279 5.19 37.65 6.86
CA VAL A 279 4.99 38.92 6.17
C VAL A 279 6.35 39.43 5.71
N ILE A 280 6.46 39.69 4.39
CA ILE A 280 7.71 40.14 3.77
C ILE A 280 7.58 41.63 3.43
N LYS A 281 8.57 42.41 3.82
CA LYS A 281 8.74 43.81 3.44
C LYS A 281 10.17 44.01 2.93
N ASP A 282 10.33 44.65 1.76
CA ASP A 282 11.63 44.88 1.13
C ASP A 282 12.48 43.60 0.93
N GLY A 283 11.80 42.47 0.70
CA GLY A 283 12.44 41.17 0.47
C GLY A 283 12.88 40.41 1.73
N LEU A 284 12.61 40.96 2.93
CA LEU A 284 12.95 40.32 4.20
C LEU A 284 11.70 40.07 5.06
N PRO A 285 11.65 38.96 5.82
CA PRO A 285 10.64 38.77 6.86
C PRO A 285 10.72 39.91 7.88
N ILE A 286 9.57 40.43 8.31
CA ILE A 286 9.51 41.46 9.35
C ILE A 286 9.22 40.84 10.72
N SER A 287 9.75 41.47 11.75
CA SER A 287 9.47 41.15 13.15
C SER A 287 8.71 42.28 13.85
N ASP A 288 7.97 41.93 14.89
CA ASP A 288 7.30 42.88 15.78
C ASP A 288 8.30 43.56 16.75
N GLU A 289 7.77 44.39 17.66
CA GLU A 289 8.56 45.12 18.65
C GLU A 289 9.32 44.23 19.65
N ASN A 290 8.93 42.95 19.77
CA ASN A 290 9.57 41.96 20.64
C ASN A 290 10.58 41.08 19.88
N GLY A 291 10.72 41.26 18.56
CA GLY A 291 11.57 40.45 17.70
C GLY A 291 10.90 39.19 17.15
N GLU A 292 9.62 38.96 17.44
CA GLU A 292 8.86 37.81 16.95
C GLU A 292 8.43 38.03 15.49
N ALA A 293 8.40 36.96 14.69
CA ALA A 293 8.04 37.05 13.28
C ALA A 293 6.57 37.48 13.11
N VAL A 294 6.31 38.46 12.24
CA VAL A 294 4.93 38.83 11.88
C VAL A 294 4.41 37.85 10.84
N LEU A 295 3.30 37.17 11.17
CA LEU A 295 2.72 36.12 10.36
C LEU A 295 1.36 36.54 9.78
N GLU A 296 1.16 36.28 8.49
CA GLU A 296 -0.14 36.24 7.84
C GLU A 296 -0.81 34.89 8.14
N ILE A 297 -2.05 34.92 8.62
CA ILE A 297 -2.86 33.71 8.85
C ILE A 297 -3.50 33.31 7.51
N LEU A 298 -3.11 32.14 7.00
CA LEU A 298 -3.63 31.59 5.74
C LEU A 298 -4.89 30.74 5.94
N VAL A 299 -5.02 30.11 7.11
CA VAL A 299 -6.18 29.28 7.48
C VAL A 299 -6.57 29.57 8.93
N THR A 300 -7.75 30.16 9.12
CA THR A 300 -8.25 30.55 10.44
C THR A 300 -8.67 29.33 11.26
N GLU A 301 -8.73 29.46 12.59
CA GLU A 301 -9.18 28.38 13.48
C GLU A 301 -10.61 27.88 13.16
N GLN A 302 -11.50 28.79 12.75
CA GLN A 302 -12.86 28.42 12.34
C GLN A 302 -12.86 27.55 11.07
N GLU A 303 -12.02 27.86 10.10
CA GLU A 303 -11.89 27.07 8.86
C GLU A 303 -11.25 25.72 9.13
N GLN A 304 -10.26 25.67 10.02
CA GLN A 304 -9.67 24.41 10.49
C GLN A 304 -10.73 23.51 11.13
N ALA A 305 -11.56 24.05 12.02
CA ALA A 305 -12.61 23.28 12.69
C ALA A 305 -13.66 22.71 11.70
N GLU A 306 -14.02 23.47 10.67
CA GLU A 306 -14.94 23.00 9.63
C GLU A 306 -14.31 21.88 8.79
N MET A 307 -13.04 22.03 8.38
CA MET A 307 -12.34 20.98 7.63
C MET A 307 -12.08 19.72 8.46
N ASP A 308 -11.76 19.86 9.74
CA ASP A 308 -11.62 18.74 10.67
C ASP A 308 -12.92 17.94 10.77
N LYS A 309 -14.07 18.62 10.77
CA LYS A 309 -15.39 17.97 10.71
C LYS A 309 -15.61 17.23 9.39
N GLN A 310 -15.24 17.83 8.26
CA GLN A 310 -15.34 17.18 6.95
C GLN A 310 -14.46 15.93 6.86
N VAL A 311 -13.23 15.99 7.36
CA VAL A 311 -12.34 14.82 7.44
C VAL A 311 -12.93 13.74 8.33
N ALA A 312 -13.46 14.11 9.49
CA ALA A 312 -14.12 13.17 10.40
C ALA A 312 -15.39 12.55 9.81
N GLU A 313 -16.07 13.21 8.87
CA GLU A 313 -17.20 12.66 8.13
C GLU A 313 -16.75 11.73 7.01
N PHE A 314 -15.67 12.08 6.31
CA PHE A 314 -15.10 11.28 5.23
C PHE A 314 -14.63 9.88 5.69
N VAL A 315 -14.05 9.78 6.89
CA VAL A 315 -13.50 8.50 7.42
C VAL A 315 -14.51 7.65 8.20
N LYS A 316 -15.79 8.04 8.25
CA LYS A 316 -16.87 7.23 8.85
C LYS A 316 -17.34 6.14 7.90
#